data_AF-A0A8S1QND9-F1
#
_entry.id   AF-A0A8S1QND9-F1
#
_cell.length_a   1.000
_cell.length_b   1.000
_cell.length_c   1.000
_cell.angle_alpha   90.00
_cell.angle_beta   90.00
_cell.angle_gamma   90.00
#
_symmetry.space_group_name_H-M   'P 1'
#
loop_
_entity.id
_entity.type
_entity.pdbx_description
1 polymer ?
#
loop_
_entity_poly.entity_id
_entity_poly.type
_entity_poly.pdbx_seq_one_letter_code
_entity_poly.pdbx_strand_id
1 'polypeptide(L)'
;MLYKNDEINALFKDETLHVLDYDCEYNRGYPCPEKFPEFKNKFLLIFNTDTSMTTGYFKMADVETGAVMNLKFKTMPVPGKYRYQIGEPLYFYDLRAEITHNGQHKEVVLVDEKVALQKIRPFLLII
;
A
#
# COMPACT_ATOMS: atom_id res chain seq x y z
N MET A 1 -9.64 -6.40 -4.54
CA MET A 1 -8.27 -6.73 -5.00
C MET A 1 -7.80 -8.04 -4.39
N LEU A 2 -7.88 -8.19 -3.06
CA LEU A 2 -7.53 -9.41 -2.32
C LEU A 2 -8.29 -10.65 -2.78
N TYR A 3 -9.63 -10.61 -2.81
CA TYR A 3 -10.47 -11.76 -3.20
C TYR A 3 -10.37 -12.19 -4.67
N LYS A 4 -9.63 -11.43 -5.51
CA LYS A 4 -9.32 -11.84 -6.88
C LYS A 4 -8.07 -12.73 -6.97
N ASN A 5 -7.29 -12.80 -5.89
CA ASN A 5 -6.14 -13.70 -5.81
C ASN A 5 -6.61 -15.05 -5.26
N ASP A 6 -6.43 -16.11 -6.05
CA ASP A 6 -6.94 -17.44 -5.71
C ASP A 6 -6.32 -18.00 -4.43
N GLU A 7 -5.06 -17.66 -4.14
CA GLU A 7 -4.36 -18.14 -2.94
C GLU A 7 -4.93 -17.53 -1.66
N ILE A 8 -5.27 -16.23 -1.70
CA ILE A 8 -5.89 -15.54 -0.56
C ILE A 8 -7.36 -15.98 -0.42
N ASN A 9 -8.09 -16.03 -1.53
CA ASN A 9 -9.50 -16.40 -1.54
C ASN A 9 -9.75 -17.86 -1.11
N ALA A 10 -8.75 -18.73 -1.20
CA ALA A 10 -8.83 -20.10 -0.67
C ALA A 10 -8.88 -20.17 0.87
N LEU A 11 -8.31 -19.16 1.56
CA LEU A 11 -8.17 -19.14 3.02
C LEU A 11 -9.03 -18.08 3.71
N PHE A 12 -9.35 -16.99 3.00
CA PHE A 12 -10.05 -15.84 3.55
C PHE A 12 -11.31 -15.56 2.72
N LYS A 13 -12.47 -15.58 3.36
CA LYS A 13 -13.74 -15.10 2.77
C LYS A 13 -14.19 -13.82 3.44
N ASP A 14 -14.99 -13.02 2.73
CA ASP A 14 -15.49 -11.76 3.27
C ASP A 14 -16.44 -12.00 4.46
N GLU A 15 -17.24 -13.08 4.41
CA GLU A 15 -18.19 -13.40 5.48
C GLU A 15 -17.53 -13.87 6.79
N THR A 16 -16.29 -14.35 6.72
CA THR A 16 -15.61 -15.06 7.84
C THR A 16 -14.32 -14.35 8.28
N LEU A 17 -13.89 -13.34 7.53
CA LEU A 17 -12.73 -12.53 7.85
C LEU A 17 -13.08 -11.49 8.92
N HIS A 18 -12.17 -11.33 9.88
CA HIS A 18 -12.22 -10.28 10.88
C HIS A 18 -10.87 -9.58 10.99
N VAL A 19 -10.92 -8.28 11.28
CA VAL A 19 -9.75 -7.45 11.47
C VAL A 19 -9.33 -7.56 12.94
N LEU A 20 -8.08 -7.97 13.16
CA LEU A 20 -7.46 -8.06 14.48
C LEU A 20 -6.77 -6.75 14.88
N ASP A 21 -6.15 -6.08 13.91
CA ASP A 21 -5.35 -4.88 14.13
C ASP A 21 -5.25 -4.08 12.82
N TYR A 22 -5.12 -2.77 12.93
CA TYR A 22 -4.99 -1.86 11.81
C TYR A 22 -4.11 -0.68 12.18
N ASP A 23 -3.17 -0.37 11.29
CA ASP A 23 -2.34 0.83 11.37
C ASP A 23 -2.15 1.41 9.98
N CYS A 24 -2.23 2.73 9.87
CA CYS A 24 -1.96 3.47 8.64
C CYS A 24 -1.64 4.91 9.01
N GLU A 25 -0.39 5.30 8.82
CA GLU A 25 0.09 6.62 9.19
C GLU A 25 0.85 7.27 8.03
N TYR A 26 0.85 8.60 7.98
CA TYR A 26 1.64 9.32 7.00
C TYR A 26 3.14 9.14 7.27
N ASN A 27 3.88 8.93 6.19
CA ASN A 27 5.34 8.84 6.25
C ASN A 27 5.93 10.21 6.63
N ARG A 28 6.78 10.22 7.65
CA ARG A 28 7.41 11.45 8.14
C ARG A 28 8.60 11.83 7.28
N GLY A 29 8.73 13.14 7.03
CA GLY A 29 9.86 13.72 6.29
C GLY A 29 9.89 13.28 4.84
N TYR A 30 11.04 13.51 4.18
CA TYR A 30 11.22 13.20 2.78
C TYR A 30 11.71 11.77 2.56
N PRO A 31 11.30 11.12 1.46
CA PRO A 31 11.66 9.74 1.20
C PRO A 31 13.08 9.67 0.63
N CYS A 32 13.61 8.46 0.48
CA CYS A 32 14.92 8.25 -0.13
C CYS A 32 14.99 8.94 -1.52
N PRO A 33 15.94 9.88 -1.73
CA PRO A 33 15.99 10.69 -2.95
C PRO A 33 16.38 9.89 -4.20
N GLU A 34 17.00 8.72 -4.04
CA GLU A 34 17.31 7.83 -5.16
C GLU A 34 16.06 7.10 -5.67
N LYS A 35 15.18 6.71 -4.74
CA LYS A 35 13.92 6.01 -5.07
C LYS A 35 12.83 6.98 -5.51
N PHE A 36 12.79 8.17 -4.89
CA PHE A 36 11.78 9.21 -5.13
C PHE A 36 12.44 10.58 -5.33
N PRO A 37 13.14 10.79 -6.44
CA PRO A 37 13.80 12.06 -6.75
C PRO A 37 12.84 13.23 -6.92
N GLU A 38 11.54 12.97 -7.12
CA GLU A 38 10.50 14.00 -7.30
C GLU A 38 10.40 14.97 -6.12
N PHE A 39 10.62 14.47 -4.90
CA PHE A 39 10.57 15.29 -3.68
C PHE A 39 11.81 16.17 -3.51
N LYS A 40 12.84 16.02 -4.35
CA LYS A 40 14.00 16.93 -4.40
C LYS A 40 13.70 18.20 -5.22
N ASN A 41 12.48 18.71 -5.11
CA ASN A 41 12.00 19.88 -5.84
C ASN A 41 11.84 21.07 -4.87
N LYS A 42 12.72 22.08 -4.98
CA LYS A 42 12.69 23.25 -4.09
C LYS A 42 11.36 24.02 -4.09
N PHE A 43 10.64 24.03 -5.22
CA PHE A 43 9.33 24.67 -5.29
C PHE A 43 8.30 23.90 -4.46
N LEU A 44 8.29 22.57 -4.55
CA LEU A 44 7.40 21.71 -3.76
C LEU A 44 7.62 21.89 -2.25
N LEU A 45 8.88 22.02 -1.82
CA LEU A 45 9.26 22.16 -0.41
C LEU A 45 8.79 23.48 0.23
N ILE A 46 8.36 24.47 -0.56
CA ILE A 46 7.75 25.70 -0.04
C ILE A 46 6.36 25.40 0.54
N PHE A 47 5.65 24.45 -0.06
CA PHE A 47 4.26 24.14 0.28
C PHE A 47 4.13 22.93 1.19
N ASN A 48 5.02 21.94 1.08
CA ASN A 48 4.91 20.67 1.77
C ASN A 48 6.17 20.36 2.57
N THR A 49 5.98 19.85 3.78
CA THR A 49 7.05 19.31 4.64
C THR A 49 7.02 17.79 4.76
N ASP A 50 5.98 17.16 4.19
CA ASP A 50 5.75 15.72 4.12
C ASP A 50 5.65 15.23 2.65
N THR A 51 5.24 13.96 2.48
CA THR A 51 5.16 13.29 1.17
C THR A 51 3.76 12.89 0.76
N SER A 52 2.79 13.04 1.67
CA SER A 52 1.42 12.51 1.55
C SER A 52 1.35 11.00 1.23
N MET A 53 2.46 10.27 1.43
CA MET A 53 2.52 8.82 1.33
C MET A 53 2.18 8.20 2.67
N THR A 54 1.59 7.00 2.68
CA THR A 54 1.34 6.25 3.91
C THR A 54 2.01 4.88 3.88
N THR A 55 2.32 4.37 5.06
CA THR A 55 2.71 2.98 5.26
C THR A 55 1.84 2.40 6.37
N GLY A 56 1.42 1.16 6.21
CA GLY A 56 0.52 0.54 7.18
C GLY A 56 0.39 -0.95 7.00
N TYR A 57 -0.52 -1.51 7.80
CA TYR A 57 -0.88 -2.91 7.72
C TYR A 57 -2.32 -3.18 8.18
N PHE A 58 -2.86 -4.30 7.73
CA PHE A 58 -4.02 -4.95 8.32
C PHE A 58 -3.61 -6.31 8.85
N LYS A 59 -3.83 -6.59 10.14
CA LYS A 59 -3.82 -7.96 10.64
C LYS A 59 -5.24 -8.48 10.58
N MET A 60 -5.43 -9.56 9.85
CA MET A 60 -6.73 -10.19 9.65
C MET A 60 -6.63 -11.66 10.02
N ALA A 61 -7.73 -12.23 10.46
CA ALA A 61 -7.86 -13.66 10.64
C ALA A 61 -9.20 -14.12 10.09
N ASP A 62 -9.25 -15.39 9.73
CA ASP A 62 -10.45 -16.05 9.23
C ASP A 62 -10.99 -17.00 10.31
N VAL A 63 -12.28 -16.92 10.64
CA VAL A 63 -12.87 -17.76 11.69
C VAL A 63 -13.10 -19.20 11.26
N GLU A 64 -13.24 -19.48 9.95
CA GLU A 64 -13.51 -20.83 9.46
C GLU A 64 -12.23 -21.61 9.25
N THR A 65 -11.25 -21.02 8.58
CA THR A 65 -9.97 -21.67 8.30
C THR A 65 -8.97 -21.50 9.45
N GLY A 66 -9.15 -20.51 10.33
CA GLY A 66 -8.16 -20.16 11.35
C GLY A 66 -6.86 -19.59 10.78
N ALA A 67 -6.82 -19.24 9.49
CA ALA A 67 -5.67 -18.58 8.88
C ALA A 67 -5.52 -17.14 9.40
N VAL A 68 -4.28 -16.68 9.53
CA VAL A 68 -3.95 -15.30 9.92
C VAL A 68 -3.13 -14.67 8.81
N MET A 69 -3.46 -13.43 8.45
CA MET A 69 -2.75 -12.65 7.44
C MET A 69 -2.32 -11.31 7.99
N ASN A 70 -1.07 -10.94 7.77
CA ASN A 70 -0.57 -9.58 7.91
C ASN A 70 -0.42 -8.96 6.52
N LEU A 71 -1.37 -8.11 6.14
CA LEU A 71 -1.37 -7.41 4.86
C LEU A 71 -0.63 -6.08 5.02
N LYS A 72 0.64 -6.04 4.63
CA LYS A 72 1.48 -4.85 4.65
C LYS A 72 1.31 -4.07 3.35
N PHE A 73 1.25 -2.75 3.46
CA PHE A 73 1.07 -1.89 2.30
C PHE A 73 1.82 -0.57 2.40
N LYS A 74 2.13 -0.02 1.22
CA LYS A 74 2.58 1.36 1.04
C LYS A 74 1.72 2.05 0.01
N THR A 75 1.31 3.28 0.30
CA THR A 75 0.49 4.07 -0.62
C THR A 75 1.19 5.37 -1.02
N MET A 76 0.83 5.88 -2.18
CA MET A 76 1.22 7.22 -2.61
C MET A 76 0.11 7.86 -3.44
N PRO A 77 0.02 9.20 -3.45
CA PRO A 77 -0.85 9.91 -4.38
C PRO A 77 -0.34 9.69 -5.81
N VAL A 78 -1.22 9.47 -6.78
CA VAL A 78 -0.82 9.31 -8.19
C VAL A 78 -1.68 10.12 -9.15
N PRO A 79 -1.12 10.61 -10.28
CA PRO A 79 -1.89 11.26 -11.32
C PRO A 79 -2.89 10.29 -11.96
N GLY A 80 -4.04 10.80 -12.36
CA GLY A 80 -5.06 10.04 -13.07
C GLY A 80 -5.16 10.43 -14.55
N LYS A 81 -6.39 10.35 -15.07
CA LYS A 81 -6.71 10.74 -16.46
C LYS A 81 -6.55 12.24 -16.72
N TYR A 82 -6.67 13.07 -15.69
CA TYR A 82 -6.69 14.53 -15.81
C TYR A 82 -5.33 15.14 -15.52
N ARG A 83 -5.03 16.27 -16.18
CA ARG A 83 -3.70 16.89 -16.15
C ARG A 83 -3.30 17.46 -14.79
N TYR A 84 -4.24 18.04 -14.05
CA TYR A 84 -3.96 18.79 -12.82
C TYR A 84 -4.63 18.20 -11.58
N GLN A 85 -5.58 17.29 -11.75
CA GLN A 85 -6.30 16.69 -10.64
C GLN A 85 -5.66 15.35 -10.29
N ILE A 86 -5.51 15.11 -8.98
CA ILE A 86 -5.08 13.83 -8.46
C ILE A 86 -6.04 12.71 -8.92
N GLY A 87 -5.47 11.58 -9.34
CA GLY A 87 -6.26 10.42 -9.76
C GLY A 87 -6.71 9.59 -8.59
N GLU A 88 -5.73 9.12 -7.82
CA GLU A 88 -5.94 8.27 -6.64
C GLU A 88 -4.99 8.75 -5.52
N PRO A 89 -5.50 9.29 -4.40
CA PRO A 89 -4.67 9.77 -3.30
C PRO A 89 -3.95 8.66 -2.53
N LEU A 90 -4.51 7.45 -2.47
CA LEU A 90 -3.95 6.33 -1.69
C LEU A 90 -3.72 5.11 -2.59
N TYR A 91 -2.95 5.29 -3.66
CA TYR A 91 -2.64 4.21 -4.59
C TYR A 91 -1.63 3.25 -3.97
N PHE A 92 -2.03 1.98 -3.81
CA PHE A 92 -1.16 0.90 -3.36
C PHE A 92 -0.07 0.60 -4.39
N TYR A 93 1.16 1.08 -4.13
CA TYR A 93 2.31 0.78 -4.99
C TYR A 93 3.14 -0.40 -4.46
N ASP A 94 2.93 -0.83 -3.21
CA ASP A 94 3.48 -2.06 -2.62
C ASP A 94 2.37 -2.70 -1.77
N LEU A 95 2.07 -3.97 -2.00
CA LEU A 95 1.02 -4.70 -1.29
C LEU A 95 1.42 -6.17 -1.14
N ARG A 96 1.64 -6.60 0.11
CA ARG A 96 2.20 -7.91 0.45
C ARG A 96 1.40 -8.55 1.57
N ALA A 97 0.94 -9.77 1.34
CA ALA A 97 0.20 -10.57 2.29
C ALA A 97 1.10 -11.65 2.88
N GLU A 98 1.45 -11.53 4.15
CA GLU A 98 2.13 -12.58 4.91
C GLU A 98 1.07 -13.45 5.58
N ILE A 99 0.85 -14.66 5.06
CA ILE A 99 -0.20 -15.58 5.49
C ILE A 99 0.43 -16.70 6.32
N THR A 100 -0.17 -16.99 7.47
CA THR A 100 0.20 -18.10 8.34
C THR A 100 -1.03 -18.99 8.56
N HIS A 101 -0.89 -20.28 8.26
CA HIS A 101 -1.96 -21.26 8.41
C HIS A 101 -1.35 -22.65 8.71
N ASN A 102 -1.86 -23.32 9.75
CA ASN A 102 -1.41 -24.66 10.17
C ASN A 102 0.13 -24.82 10.30
N GLY A 103 0.80 -23.80 10.85
CA GLY A 103 2.25 -23.80 11.04
C GLY A 103 3.08 -23.52 9.77
N GLN A 104 2.44 -23.31 8.62
CA GLN A 104 3.10 -22.88 7.38
C GLN A 104 2.97 -21.37 7.21
N HIS A 105 4.07 -20.75 6.77
CA HIS A 105 4.13 -19.32 6.48
C HIS A 105 4.37 -19.11 4.97
N LYS A 106 3.61 -18.20 4.36
CA LYS A 106 3.70 -17.87 2.93
C LYS A 106 3.58 -16.37 2.73
N GLU A 107 4.43 -15.80 1.87
CA GLU A 107 4.30 -14.42 1.39
C GLU A 107 3.64 -14.41 0.00
N VAL A 108 2.58 -13.63 -0.16
CA VAL A 108 1.90 -13.39 -1.44
C VAL A 108 2.10 -11.93 -1.82
N VAL A 109 2.78 -11.67 -2.94
CA VAL A 109 3.01 -10.31 -3.45
C VAL A 109 1.90 -9.95 -4.43
N LEU A 110 1.03 -9.02 -4.04
CA LEU A 110 -0.10 -8.55 -4.86
C LEU A 110 0.30 -7.37 -5.74
N VAL A 111 1.11 -6.47 -5.20
CA VAL A 111 1.75 -5.36 -5.93
C VAL A 111 3.19 -5.29 -5.51
N ASP A 112 4.11 -5.39 -6.48
CA ASP A 112 5.53 -5.18 -6.24
C ASP A 112 5.91 -3.73 -6.58
N GLU A 113 6.44 -3.01 -5.59
CA GLU A 113 6.95 -1.65 -5.76
C GLU A 113 7.98 -1.53 -6.89
N LYS A 114 8.79 -2.55 -7.14
CA LYS A 114 9.79 -2.53 -8.21
C LYS A 114 9.15 -2.43 -9.59
N VAL A 115 7.96 -2.99 -9.76
CA VAL A 115 7.20 -2.97 -11.02
C VAL A 115 6.27 -1.75 -11.07
N ALA A 116 5.60 -1.42 -9.97
CA ALA A 116 4.65 -0.31 -9.91
C ALA A 116 5.35 1.04 -10.15
N LEU A 117 6.49 1.27 -9.49
CA LEU A 117 7.22 2.55 -9.55
C LEU A 117 7.89 2.82 -10.91
N GLN A 118 7.99 1.82 -11.78
CA GLN A 118 8.43 1.98 -13.17
C GLN A 118 7.31 2.52 -14.07
N LYS A 119 6.04 2.31 -13.69
CA LYS A 119 4.86 2.68 -14.49
C LYS A 119 4.23 3.98 -14.03
N ILE A 120 4.22 4.24 -12.72
CA ILE A 120 3.55 5.39 -12.14
C ILE A 120 4.42 6.01 -11.04
N ARG A 121 4.40 7.34 -10.97
CA ARG A 121 5.21 8.16 -10.05
C ARG A 121 4.27 9.01 -9.17
N PRO A 122 4.73 9.44 -7.99
CA PRO A 122 3.86 10.16 -7.07
C PRO A 122 3.38 11.49 -7.65
N PHE A 123 2.13 11.84 -7.36
CA PHE A 123 1.57 13.16 -7.61
C PHE A 123 2.02 14.10 -6.49
N LEU A 124 2.71 15.17 -6.87
CA LEU A 124 3.21 16.16 -5.91
C LEU A 124 2.12 17.20 -5.65
N LEU A 125 1.46 17.08 -4.50
CA LEU A 125 0.36 17.97 -4.10
C LEU A 125 0.88 19.39 -3.87
N ILE A 126 0.20 20.38 -4.45
CA ILE A 126 0.47 21.81 -4.26
C ILE A 126 -0.90 22.50 -4.26
N ILE A 127 -1.07 23.50 -3.38
CA ILE A 127 -2.25 24.38 -3.33
C ILE A 127 -1.93 25.69 -4.05
#